data_AF-C2MB87-F1
#
_entry.id   AF-C2MB87-F1
#
_cell.length_a   1.000
_cell.length_b   1.000
_cell.length_c   1.000
_cell.angle_alpha   90.00
_cell.angle_beta   90.00
_cell.angle_gamma   90.00
#
_symmetry.space_group_name_H-M   'P 1'
#
loop_
_entity.id
_entity.type
_entity.pdbx_description
1 polymer ?
#
loop_
_entity_poly.entity_id
_entity_poly.type
_entity_poly.pdbx_seq_one_letter_code
_entity_poly.pdbx_strand_id
1 'polypeptide(L)'
;MRHFAPLLLLGAILLTACNPKQEPTQKGLDPSARLYINVRNNTMKVTNSTDTTTTDDPVPTPREVVERAGCFMFTEPRQGLTDRPLGIDDVQKDYEHERIMMWGGMIMNDFDNKEGRLELNDYFLKVRDLRILAPMREGETENPIIAYIPNKRMEDAEAAITKAYNEGNYNEVYRLFQELYTAIPTTTARWKALKEKGLQ
;
A
#
# COMPACT_ATOMS: atom_id res chain seq x y z
N MET A 1 -20.95 -0.37 -84.66
CA MET A 1 -20.75 -1.19 -83.45
C MET A 1 -19.37 -0.85 -82.90
N ARG A 2 -19.34 -0.21 -81.72
CA ARG A 2 -18.15 0.24 -81.01
C ARG A 2 -17.59 -0.94 -80.23
N HIS A 3 -16.29 -1.24 -80.36
CA HIS A 3 -15.59 -2.17 -79.48
C HIS A 3 -14.55 -1.44 -78.63
N PHE A 4 -14.52 -1.88 -77.38
CA PHE A 4 -14.00 -1.25 -76.19
C PHE A 4 -12.46 -1.28 -76.12
N ALA A 5 -11.87 -0.18 -75.64
CA ALA A 5 -10.55 -0.19 -75.04
C ALA A 5 -10.66 -0.56 -73.54
N PRO A 6 -9.79 -1.41 -72.97
CA PRO A 6 -9.78 -1.65 -71.54
C PRO A 6 -9.02 -0.52 -70.84
N LEU A 7 -9.74 0.22 -70.00
CA LEU A 7 -9.18 1.21 -69.07
C LEU A 7 -8.59 0.44 -67.87
N LEU A 8 -7.27 0.39 -67.77
CA LEU A 8 -6.54 -0.10 -66.58
C LEU A 8 -6.71 0.94 -65.45
N LEU A 9 -7.56 0.63 -64.47
CA LEU A 9 -7.65 1.38 -63.22
C LEU A 9 -6.50 0.94 -62.29
N LEU A 10 -5.47 1.77 -62.15
CA LEU A 10 -4.53 1.67 -61.03
C LEU A 10 -5.21 2.27 -59.79
N GLY A 11 -5.65 1.42 -58.87
CA GLY A 11 -6.06 1.84 -57.52
C GLY A 11 -4.83 2.12 -56.66
N ALA A 12 -4.62 3.37 -56.26
CA ALA A 12 -3.61 3.75 -55.29
C ALA A 12 -4.08 3.31 -53.88
N ILE A 13 -3.40 2.32 -53.30
CA ILE A 13 -3.57 1.92 -51.90
C ILE A 13 -2.85 2.95 -51.04
N LEU A 14 -3.60 3.79 -50.35
CA LEU A 14 -3.08 4.67 -49.30
C LEU A 14 -2.67 3.81 -48.10
N LEU A 15 -1.37 3.57 -47.95
CA LEU A 15 -0.78 3.04 -46.73
C LEU A 15 -0.87 4.12 -45.64
N THR A 16 -1.93 4.09 -44.83
CA THR A 16 -1.96 4.83 -43.57
C THR A 16 -0.89 4.23 -42.67
N ALA A 17 0.24 4.93 -42.56
CA ALA A 17 1.26 4.60 -41.59
C ALA A 17 0.63 4.68 -40.18
N CYS A 18 0.43 3.53 -39.55
CA CYS A 18 0.29 3.47 -38.11
C CYS A 18 1.62 3.96 -37.54
N ASN A 19 1.67 5.23 -37.12
CA ASN A 19 2.72 5.65 -36.19
C ASN A 19 2.63 4.70 -34.99
N PRO A 20 3.67 3.92 -34.66
CA PRO A 20 3.70 3.27 -33.37
C PRO A 20 3.54 4.39 -32.34
N LYS A 21 2.52 4.30 -31.49
CA LYS A 21 2.45 5.14 -30.29
C LYS A 21 3.80 4.98 -29.63
N GLN A 22 4.60 6.05 -29.59
CA GLN A 22 5.76 6.11 -28.71
C GLN A 22 5.22 5.76 -27.33
N GLU A 23 5.62 4.62 -26.79
CA GLU A 23 5.42 4.36 -25.38
C GLU A 23 6.09 5.54 -24.66
N PRO A 24 5.34 6.29 -23.84
CA PRO A 24 5.94 7.40 -23.12
C PRO A 24 7.07 6.80 -22.27
N THR A 25 8.31 7.24 -22.53
CA THR A 25 9.44 6.95 -21.64
C THR A 25 9.07 7.53 -20.28
N GLN A 26 8.55 6.70 -19.38
CA GLN A 26 7.95 7.14 -18.15
C GLN A 26 9.06 7.68 -17.24
N LYS A 27 9.18 9.01 -17.17
CA LYS A 27 9.86 9.68 -16.06
C LYS A 27 8.93 9.57 -14.86
N GLY A 28 9.26 8.72 -13.91
CA GLY A 28 8.43 8.48 -12.74
C GLY A 28 8.96 7.34 -11.90
N LEU A 29 8.22 7.03 -10.84
CA LEU A 29 8.43 5.81 -10.08
C LEU A 29 8.18 4.58 -11.00
N ASP A 30 8.95 3.51 -10.79
CA ASP A 30 8.75 2.16 -11.31
C ASP A 30 7.52 1.50 -10.66
N PRO A 31 6.49 1.15 -11.43
CA PRO A 31 5.26 0.52 -10.93
C PRO A 31 5.45 -0.94 -10.48
N SER A 32 6.56 -1.57 -10.88
CA SER A 32 6.94 -2.91 -10.40
C SER A 32 7.64 -2.89 -9.04
N ALA A 33 7.95 -1.70 -8.52
CA ALA A 33 8.58 -1.55 -7.22
C ALA A 33 7.70 -2.17 -6.13
N ARG A 34 8.33 -3.02 -5.32
CA ARG A 34 7.72 -3.61 -4.14
C ARG A 34 7.94 -2.67 -2.97
N LEU A 35 6.86 -2.27 -2.34
CA LEU A 35 6.90 -1.46 -1.13
C LEU A 35 6.67 -2.38 0.06
N TYR A 36 7.17 -2.01 1.22
CA TYR A 36 7.18 -2.89 2.39
C TYR A 36 6.68 -2.15 3.61
N ILE A 37 5.74 -2.75 4.32
CA ILE A 37 5.42 -2.40 5.70
C ILE A 37 6.33 -3.23 6.60
N ASN A 38 7.26 -2.58 7.30
CA ASN A 38 8.08 -3.26 8.29
C ASN A 38 7.23 -3.61 9.52
N VAL A 39 7.50 -4.74 10.15
CA VAL A 39 6.99 -5.02 11.49
C VAL A 39 8.13 -4.94 12.47
N ARG A 40 8.04 -4.04 13.44
CA ARG A 40 9.10 -3.83 14.44
C ARG A 40 8.50 -3.67 15.81
N ASN A 41 9.18 -4.23 16.81
CA ASN A 41 8.86 -3.93 18.20
C ASN A 41 8.96 -2.42 18.43
N ASN A 42 8.11 -1.91 19.31
CA ASN A 42 8.15 -0.50 19.65
C ASN A 42 9.52 -0.16 20.28
N THR A 43 10.36 0.60 19.56
CA THR A 43 11.65 1.08 20.06
C THR A 43 11.48 2.28 20.98
N MET A 44 10.31 2.95 20.95
CA MET A 44 9.94 3.83 22.04
C MET A 44 9.54 2.95 23.22
N LYS A 45 10.51 2.72 24.12
CA LYS A 45 10.19 2.41 25.52
C LYS A 45 9.02 3.32 25.90
N VAL A 46 7.86 2.72 26.13
CA VAL A 46 6.85 3.36 26.95
C VAL A 46 7.60 3.73 28.23
N THR A 47 7.92 5.01 28.41
CA THR A 47 8.62 5.53 29.59
C THR A 47 7.76 5.46 30.84
N ASN A 48 6.64 4.76 30.78
CA ASN A 48 6.00 4.18 31.95
C ASN A 48 6.45 2.73 32.06
N SER A 49 7.46 2.51 32.89
CA SER A 49 7.77 1.20 33.47
C SER A 49 6.56 0.70 34.28
N THR A 50 5.53 0.23 33.59
CA THR A 50 4.41 -0.53 34.15
C THR A 50 3.97 -1.69 33.25
N ASP A 51 4.62 -1.94 32.11
CA ASP A 51 4.39 -3.18 31.34
C ASP A 51 5.25 -4.32 31.92
N THR A 52 5.06 -4.59 33.21
CA THR A 52 5.28 -5.92 33.76
C THR A 52 4.15 -6.77 33.19
N THR A 53 4.47 -7.53 32.14
CA THR A 53 3.72 -8.66 31.62
C THR A 53 2.82 -9.31 32.66
N THR A 54 1.55 -8.89 32.68
CA THR A 54 0.45 -9.79 33.03
C THR A 54 0.49 -10.87 31.95
N THR A 55 0.62 -12.13 32.36
CA THR A 55 0.63 -13.33 31.51
C THR A 55 -0.62 -13.51 30.64
N ASP A 56 -1.61 -12.62 30.78
CA ASP A 56 -2.98 -12.81 30.30
C ASP A 56 -3.25 -12.15 28.92
N ASP A 57 -2.36 -11.28 28.41
CA ASP A 57 -2.50 -10.64 27.09
C ASP A 57 -1.12 -10.44 26.39
N PRO A 58 -0.48 -11.53 25.93
CA PRO A 58 0.84 -11.47 25.31
C PRO A 58 0.80 -10.77 23.95
N VAL A 59 1.67 -9.77 23.77
CA VAL A 59 1.87 -9.10 22.48
C VAL A 59 2.66 -10.03 21.53
N PRO A 60 2.21 -10.24 20.28
CA PRO A 60 2.94 -11.08 19.33
C PRO A 60 4.29 -10.46 18.96
N THR A 61 5.26 -11.30 18.64
CA THR A 61 6.53 -10.88 18.05
C THR A 61 6.34 -10.39 16.60
N PRO A 62 7.28 -9.62 16.04
CA PRO A 62 7.21 -9.23 14.62
C PRO A 62 7.10 -10.43 13.66
N ARG A 63 7.82 -11.51 13.97
CA ARG A 63 7.71 -12.79 13.26
C ARG A 63 6.28 -13.33 13.25
N GLU A 64 5.66 -13.45 14.42
CA GLU A 64 4.30 -13.98 14.56
C GLU A 64 3.26 -13.09 13.88
N VAL A 65 3.46 -11.77 13.89
CA VAL A 65 2.62 -10.83 13.14
C VAL A 65 2.67 -11.14 11.65
N VAL A 66 3.87 -11.27 11.07
CA VAL A 66 4.01 -11.55 9.62
C VAL A 66 3.44 -12.92 9.26
N GLU A 67 3.68 -13.94 10.08
CA GLU A 67 3.14 -15.29 9.86
C GLU A 67 1.61 -15.30 9.86
N ARG A 68 0.99 -14.61 10.82
CA ARG A 68 -0.45 -14.62 11.02
C ARG A 68 -1.21 -13.53 10.26
N ALA A 69 -0.55 -12.57 9.64
CA ALA A 69 -1.22 -11.47 8.94
C ALA A 69 -2.21 -11.99 7.88
N GLY A 70 -3.49 -11.61 8.01
CA GLY A 70 -4.56 -11.99 7.09
C GLY A 70 -5.10 -10.81 6.28
N CYS A 71 -5.23 -9.64 6.90
CA CYS A 71 -5.59 -8.42 6.18
C CYS A 71 -5.07 -7.16 6.87
N PHE A 72 -4.92 -6.10 6.09
CA PHE A 72 -4.99 -4.74 6.61
C PHE A 72 -6.45 -4.35 6.79
N MET A 73 -6.73 -3.61 7.84
CA MET A 73 -8.01 -2.99 8.11
C MET A 73 -7.78 -1.51 8.40
N PHE A 74 -8.52 -0.62 7.77
CA PHE A 74 -8.30 0.82 7.90
C PHE A 74 -9.58 1.63 7.67
N THR A 75 -9.54 2.89 8.07
CA THR A 75 -10.50 3.94 7.70
C THR A 75 -10.04 4.56 6.40
N GLU A 76 -10.90 4.53 5.37
CA GLU A 76 -10.54 5.08 4.07
C GLU A 76 -10.77 6.60 3.99
N PRO A 77 -9.90 7.33 3.25
CA PRO A 77 -9.85 8.79 3.33
C PRO A 77 -10.87 9.54 2.48
N ARG A 78 -11.57 8.87 1.54
CA ARG A 78 -12.44 9.56 0.57
C ARG A 78 -13.85 9.79 1.11
N GLN A 79 -14.42 8.81 1.81
CA GLN A 79 -15.76 8.86 2.41
C GLN A 79 -15.74 8.66 3.94
N GLY A 80 -14.58 8.37 4.53
CA GLY A 80 -14.45 8.10 5.96
C GLY A 80 -15.01 6.75 6.39
N LEU A 81 -15.20 5.80 5.46
CA LEU A 81 -15.71 4.48 5.81
C LEU A 81 -14.67 3.73 6.65
N THR A 82 -15.10 3.29 7.83
CA THR A 82 -14.27 2.49 8.72
C THR A 82 -14.23 1.04 8.26
N ASP A 83 -13.25 0.29 8.77
CA ASP A 83 -13.14 -1.16 8.64
C ASP A 83 -13.13 -1.65 7.19
N ARG A 84 -12.36 -0.97 6.34
CA ARG A 84 -12.09 -1.38 4.96
C ARG A 84 -10.99 -2.44 4.96
N PRO A 85 -11.28 -3.68 4.52
CA PRO A 85 -10.28 -4.73 4.47
C PRO A 85 -9.47 -4.66 3.18
N LEU A 86 -8.19 -4.99 3.30
CA LEU A 86 -7.31 -5.33 2.19
C LEU A 86 -6.58 -6.63 2.53
N GLY A 87 -6.88 -7.71 1.78
CA GLY A 87 -6.30 -9.03 2.00
C GLY A 87 -4.78 -9.03 1.89
N ILE A 88 -4.13 -9.89 2.67
CA ILE A 88 -2.69 -10.14 2.62
C ILE A 88 -2.49 -11.59 2.22
N ASP A 89 -2.00 -11.81 1.00
CA ASP A 89 -1.68 -13.14 0.51
C ASP A 89 -0.32 -13.61 1.05
N ASP A 90 -0.08 -14.92 1.06
CA ASP A 90 1.19 -15.47 1.56
C ASP A 90 2.41 -14.98 0.76
N VAL A 91 2.24 -14.68 -0.54
CA VAL A 91 3.31 -14.10 -1.38
C VAL A 91 3.71 -12.69 -0.95
N GLN A 92 2.88 -12.03 -0.13
CA GLN A 92 3.17 -10.73 0.44
C GLN A 92 3.95 -10.82 1.76
N LYS A 93 4.10 -12.00 2.35
CA LYS A 93 4.77 -12.17 3.64
C LYS A 93 6.27 -12.37 3.43
N ASP A 94 7.06 -11.37 3.79
CA ASP A 94 8.51 -11.47 3.82
C ASP A 94 8.96 -11.87 5.22
N TYR A 95 9.03 -13.18 5.41
CA TYR A 95 9.43 -13.79 6.66
C TYR A 95 10.85 -13.37 7.03
N GLU A 96 11.81 -13.42 6.10
CA GLU A 96 13.23 -13.17 6.40
C GLU A 96 13.47 -11.81 7.07
N HIS A 97 12.78 -10.77 6.59
CA HIS A 97 13.01 -9.40 7.03
C HIS A 97 11.93 -8.87 7.99
N GLU A 98 10.89 -9.68 8.27
CA GLU A 98 9.71 -9.32 9.07
C GLU A 98 8.93 -8.14 8.45
N ARG A 99 8.53 -8.32 7.19
CA ARG A 99 7.83 -7.29 6.42
C ARG A 99 6.61 -7.85 5.71
N ILE A 100 5.66 -6.98 5.41
CA ILE A 100 4.54 -7.29 4.52
C ILE A 100 4.69 -6.44 3.26
N MET A 101 4.81 -7.09 2.12
CA MET A 101 4.91 -6.47 0.81
C MET A 101 3.56 -5.91 0.38
N MET A 102 3.59 -4.69 -0.14
CA MET A 102 2.49 -4.06 -0.83
C MET A 102 2.79 -3.97 -2.32
N TRP A 103 1.76 -4.23 -3.12
CA TRP A 103 1.84 -4.10 -4.56
C TRP A 103 2.05 -2.63 -4.95
N GLY A 104 3.02 -2.37 -5.85
CA GLY A 104 3.31 -1.03 -6.34
C GLY A 104 2.06 -0.32 -6.87
N GLY A 105 1.15 -1.06 -7.52
CA GLY A 105 -0.15 -0.58 -8.01
C GLY A 105 -1.06 0.10 -6.96
N MET A 106 -0.87 -0.17 -5.67
CA MET A 106 -1.65 0.45 -4.59
C MET A 106 -1.21 1.89 -4.30
N ILE A 107 0.04 2.21 -4.63
CA ILE A 107 0.65 3.52 -4.43
C ILE A 107 0.85 4.24 -5.77
N MET A 108 0.97 3.49 -6.85
CA MET A 108 1.22 4.00 -8.18
C MET A 108 0.18 3.45 -9.13
N ASN A 109 -0.75 4.30 -9.55
CA ASN A 109 -1.76 3.90 -10.50
C ASN A 109 -2.24 5.10 -11.31
N ASP A 110 -3.11 4.82 -12.26
CA ASP A 110 -3.74 5.79 -13.14
C ASP A 110 -5.19 6.10 -12.75
N PHE A 111 -5.66 5.65 -11.57
CA PHE A 111 -7.08 5.78 -11.19
C PHE A 111 -7.59 7.22 -11.20
N ASP A 112 -6.71 8.19 -10.93
CA ASP A 112 -7.05 9.60 -10.84
C ASP A 112 -6.65 10.40 -12.10
N ASN A 113 -6.12 9.76 -13.16
CA ASN A 113 -5.85 10.42 -14.44
C ASN A 113 -6.42 9.66 -15.66
N LYS A 114 -6.98 10.41 -16.60
CA LYS A 114 -7.63 9.84 -17.80
C LYS A 114 -6.65 9.45 -18.90
N GLU A 115 -5.37 9.74 -18.72
CA GLU A 115 -4.32 9.59 -19.73
C GLU A 115 -3.57 8.25 -19.58
N GLY A 116 -3.90 7.47 -18.54
CA GLY A 116 -3.32 6.15 -18.30
C GLY A 116 -1.87 6.20 -17.80
N ARG A 117 -1.42 7.34 -17.27
CA ARG A 117 -0.07 7.48 -16.72
C ARG A 117 -0.06 6.98 -15.29
N LEU A 118 0.97 6.25 -14.90
CA LEU A 118 1.11 5.84 -13.51
C LEU A 118 1.72 7.00 -12.71
N GLU A 119 0.94 7.49 -11.75
CA GLU A 119 1.31 8.62 -10.90
C GLU A 119 1.18 8.18 -9.43
N LEU A 120 1.79 8.94 -8.52
CA LEU A 120 1.62 8.71 -7.08
C LEU A 120 0.13 8.85 -6.72
N ASN A 121 -0.47 7.77 -6.28
CA ASN A 121 -1.79 7.73 -5.70
C ASN A 121 -1.68 7.95 -4.19
N ASP A 122 -2.31 9.02 -3.70
CA ASP A 122 -2.24 9.42 -2.30
C ASP A 122 -3.22 8.66 -1.37
N TYR A 123 -4.11 7.82 -1.93
CA TYR A 123 -5.17 7.15 -1.20
C TYR A 123 -4.62 6.35 -0.02
N PHE A 124 -3.60 5.52 -0.27
CA PHE A 124 -3.02 4.72 0.80
C PHE A 124 -2.24 5.57 1.82
N LEU A 125 -1.62 6.67 1.39
CA LEU A 125 -0.88 7.56 2.30
C LEU A 125 -1.84 8.22 3.32
N LYS A 126 -3.08 8.41 2.91
CA LYS A 126 -4.14 9.09 3.66
C LYS A 126 -5.01 8.17 4.51
N VAL A 127 -4.85 6.84 4.45
CA VAL A 127 -5.65 5.96 5.31
C VAL A 127 -5.31 6.21 6.79
N ARG A 128 -6.28 5.98 7.65
CA ARG A 128 -6.14 6.09 9.11
C ARG A 128 -6.59 4.80 9.76
N ASP A 129 -6.25 4.61 11.02
CA ASP A 129 -6.62 3.42 11.81
C ASP A 129 -6.15 2.10 11.20
N LEU A 130 -5.02 2.18 10.49
CA LEU A 130 -4.42 1.04 9.82
C LEU A 130 -3.91 0.04 10.86
N ARG A 131 -4.50 -1.15 10.80
CA ARG A 131 -4.20 -2.28 11.67
C ARG A 131 -4.12 -3.56 10.86
N ILE A 132 -3.34 -4.51 11.36
CA ILE A 132 -3.16 -5.84 10.79
C ILE A 132 -3.98 -6.80 11.64
N LEU A 133 -4.87 -7.53 10.99
CA LEU A 133 -5.70 -8.56 11.62
C LEU A 133 -5.16 -9.93 11.26
N ALA A 134 -5.18 -10.85 12.23
CA ALA A 134 -4.97 -12.26 11.96
C ALA A 134 -6.32 -12.98 11.73
N PRO A 135 -6.32 -14.11 11.01
CA PRO A 135 -7.47 -15.01 10.99
C PRO A 135 -7.86 -15.45 12.41
N MET A 136 -9.17 -15.52 12.64
CA MET A 136 -9.75 -16.11 13.85
C MET A 136 -9.24 -17.53 14.07
N ARG A 137 -8.92 -17.85 15.31
CA ARG A 137 -8.74 -19.23 15.78
C ARG A 137 -10.05 -19.79 16.33
N GLU A 138 -10.09 -21.11 16.52
CA GLU A 138 -11.22 -21.77 17.18
C GLU A 138 -11.46 -21.16 18.57
N GLY A 139 -12.70 -20.73 18.83
CA GLY A 139 -13.10 -20.07 20.07
C GLY A 139 -12.98 -18.54 20.08
N GLU A 140 -12.37 -17.92 19.07
CA GLU A 140 -12.36 -16.46 18.91
C GLU A 140 -13.67 -15.96 18.27
N THR A 141 -14.16 -14.80 18.70
CA THR A 141 -15.40 -14.19 18.19
C THR A 141 -15.16 -13.08 17.16
N GLU A 142 -13.93 -12.59 17.05
CA GLU A 142 -13.50 -11.58 16.08
C GLU A 142 -12.05 -11.82 15.65
N ASN A 143 -11.69 -11.42 14.43
CA ASN A 143 -10.32 -11.46 13.95
C ASN A 143 -9.43 -10.55 14.84
N PRO A 144 -8.40 -11.09 15.52
CA PRO A 144 -7.63 -10.30 16.46
C PRO A 144 -6.72 -9.29 15.75
N ILE A 145 -6.63 -8.08 16.32
CA ILE A 145 -5.65 -7.08 15.92
C ILE A 145 -4.30 -7.48 16.50
N ILE A 146 -3.33 -7.69 15.63
CA ILE A 146 -1.99 -8.19 15.99
C ILE A 146 -0.88 -7.15 15.76
N ALA A 147 -1.15 -6.10 14.97
CA ALA A 147 -0.26 -4.96 14.82
C ALA A 147 -1.01 -3.74 14.29
N TYR A 148 -0.39 -2.56 14.35
CA TYR A 148 -0.96 -1.33 13.81
C TYR A 148 0.12 -0.34 13.36
N ILE A 149 -0.23 0.58 12.45
CA ILE A 149 0.61 1.73 12.14
C ILE A 149 0.01 2.96 12.83
N PRO A 150 0.78 3.68 13.67
CA PRO A 150 0.29 4.89 14.31
C PRO A 150 -0.18 5.94 13.29
N ASN A 151 -1.33 6.58 13.54
CA ASN A 151 -1.86 7.62 12.64
C ASN A 151 -0.85 8.76 12.40
N LYS A 152 -0.12 9.17 13.44
CA LYS A 152 0.95 10.17 13.31
C LYS A 152 2.06 9.74 12.34
N ARG A 153 2.39 8.45 12.28
CA ARG A 153 3.38 7.92 11.33
C ARG A 153 2.84 7.96 9.89
N MET A 154 1.56 7.68 9.69
CA MET A 154 0.91 7.82 8.38
C MET A 154 0.94 9.28 7.91
N GLU A 155 0.62 10.23 8.78
CA GLU A 155 0.66 11.67 8.47
C GLU A 155 2.08 12.16 8.11
N ASP A 156 3.08 11.74 8.87
CA ASP A 156 4.47 12.10 8.60
C ASP A 156 4.96 11.50 7.26
N ALA A 157 4.56 10.26 6.96
CA ALA A 157 4.86 9.62 5.69
C ALA A 157 4.19 10.31 4.50
N GLU A 158 2.90 10.64 4.63
CA GLU A 158 2.14 11.36 3.61
C GLU A 158 2.84 12.68 3.24
N ALA A 159 3.19 13.49 4.23
CA ALA A 159 3.85 14.77 4.02
C ALA A 159 5.23 14.61 3.35
N ALA A 160 6.06 13.70 3.87
CA ALA A 160 7.42 13.50 3.37
C ALA A 160 7.44 12.94 1.93
N ILE A 161 6.62 11.93 1.65
CA ILE A 161 6.54 11.27 0.35
C ILE A 161 5.98 12.21 -0.70
N THR A 162 4.92 12.95 -0.37
CA THR A 162 4.32 13.93 -1.30
C THR A 162 5.32 15.02 -1.66
N LYS A 163 6.09 15.52 -0.68
CA LYS A 163 7.15 16.50 -0.93
C LYS A 163 8.23 15.95 -1.87
N ALA A 164 8.78 14.77 -1.56
CA ALA A 164 9.83 14.14 -2.37
C ALA A 164 9.35 13.87 -3.81
N TYR A 165 8.11 13.42 -3.98
CA TYR A 165 7.51 13.18 -5.29
C TYR A 165 7.37 14.48 -6.10
N ASN A 166 6.86 15.55 -5.50
CA ASN A 166 6.69 16.85 -6.15
C ASN A 166 8.04 17.50 -6.54
N GLU A 167 9.11 17.19 -5.82
CA GLU A 167 10.48 17.61 -6.12
C GLU A 167 11.15 16.71 -7.20
N GLY A 168 10.48 15.66 -7.68
CA GLY A 168 11.03 14.70 -8.64
C GLY A 168 12.09 13.77 -8.04
N ASN A 169 12.19 13.67 -6.71
CA ASN A 169 13.18 12.85 -6.01
C ASN A 169 12.64 11.44 -5.75
N TYR A 170 12.55 10.63 -6.82
CA TYR A 170 11.95 9.30 -6.77
C TYR A 170 12.74 8.30 -5.91
N ASN A 171 14.07 8.43 -5.83
CA ASN A 171 14.89 7.61 -4.93
C ASN A 171 14.52 7.85 -3.47
N GLU A 172 14.27 9.11 -3.10
CA GLU A 172 13.83 9.46 -1.76
C GLU A 172 12.43 8.95 -1.46
N VAL A 173 11.51 9.00 -2.43
CA VAL A 173 10.18 8.38 -2.29
C VAL A 173 10.31 6.90 -1.90
N TYR A 174 11.13 6.12 -2.61
CA TYR A 174 11.34 4.71 -2.27
C TYR A 174 11.95 4.49 -0.89
N ARG A 175 12.94 5.31 -0.54
CA ARG A 175 13.59 5.25 0.77
C ARG A 175 12.56 5.51 1.89
N LEU A 176 11.74 6.54 1.73
CA LEU A 176 10.70 6.92 2.69
C LEU A 176 9.61 5.85 2.82
N PHE A 177 9.18 5.22 1.73
CA PHE A 177 8.25 4.09 1.80
C PHE A 177 8.83 2.92 2.60
N GLN A 178 10.11 2.60 2.38
CA GLN A 178 10.77 1.50 3.10
C GLN A 178 11.03 1.82 4.58
N GLU A 179 11.10 3.09 4.97
CA GLU A 179 11.42 3.49 6.34
C GLU A 179 10.17 3.77 7.19
N LEU A 180 9.24 4.57 6.66
CA LEU A 180 8.20 5.21 7.48
C LEU A 180 7.00 4.30 7.75
N TYR A 181 6.71 3.35 6.86
CA TYR A 181 5.65 2.38 7.07
C TYR A 181 6.11 1.25 7.98
N THR A 182 6.04 1.50 9.28
CA THR A 182 6.38 0.52 10.31
C THR A 182 5.16 0.22 11.19
N ALA A 183 4.71 -1.02 11.14
CA ALA A 183 3.70 -1.57 12.02
C ALA A 183 4.34 -2.02 13.34
N ILE A 184 3.62 -1.74 14.43
CA ILE A 184 3.99 -2.07 15.80
C ILE A 184 3.10 -3.22 16.26
N PRO A 185 3.67 -4.37 16.69
CA PRO A 185 2.89 -5.45 17.27
C PRO A 185 2.06 -4.99 18.48
N THR A 186 0.83 -5.49 18.57
CA THR A 186 -0.13 -5.12 19.62
C THR A 186 -1.16 -6.23 19.83
N THR A 187 -2.12 -6.00 20.71
CA THR A 187 -3.31 -6.84 20.90
C THR A 187 -4.57 -6.01 20.64
N THR A 188 -5.72 -6.67 20.41
CA THR A 188 -7.01 -6.01 20.22
C THR A 188 -7.34 -5.06 21.38
N ALA A 189 -7.15 -5.50 22.62
CA ALA A 189 -7.44 -4.69 23.81
C ALA A 189 -6.53 -3.46 23.88
N ARG A 190 -5.22 -3.64 23.65
CA ARG A 190 -4.24 -2.55 23.67
C ARG A 190 -4.52 -1.51 22.58
N TRP A 191 -4.85 -1.94 21.36
CA TRP A 191 -5.19 -1.03 20.27
C TRP A 191 -6.49 -0.25 20.54
N LYS A 192 -7.54 -0.92 21.02
CA LYS A 192 -8.81 -0.27 21.42
C LYS A 192 -8.56 0.79 22.50
N ALA A 193 -7.72 0.50 23.50
CA ALA A 193 -7.34 1.45 24.54
C ALA A 193 -6.54 2.66 24.01
N LEU A 194 -5.71 2.49 22.97
CA LEU A 194 -5.06 3.62 22.30
C LEU A 194 -6.07 4.49 21.56
N LYS A 195 -7.04 3.87 20.89
CA LYS A 195 -8.11 4.55 20.15
C LYS A 195 -8.99 5.38 21.06
N GLU A 196 -9.39 4.84 22.21
CA GLU A 196 -10.19 5.54 23.22
C GLU A 196 -9.47 6.77 23.79
N LYS A 197 -8.14 6.75 23.86
CA LYS A 197 -7.30 7.86 24.31
C LYS A 197 -7.00 8.90 23.22
N GLY A 198 -7.44 8.67 21.98
CA GLY A 198 -7.09 9.50 20.82
C GLY A 198 -5.61 9.46 20.46
N LEU A 199 -4.89 8.42 20.91
CA LEU A 199 -3.47 8.17 20.54
C LEU A 199 -3.34 7.32 19.27
N GLN A 200 -4.48 6.81 18.82
CA GLN A 200 -4.77 6.23 17.52
C GLN A 200 -6.12 6.83 17.10
#